data_AF-A2T749-F1
#
_entry.id   AF-A2T749-F1
#
_cell.length_a   1.000
_cell.length_b   1.000
_cell.length_c   1.000
_cell.angle_alpha   90.00
_cell.angle_beta   90.00
_cell.angle_gamma   90.00
#
_symmetry.space_group_name_H-M   'P 1'
#
loop_
_entity.id
_entity.type
_entity.pdbx_description
1 polymer ?
#
loop_
_entity_poly.entity_id
_entity_poly.type
_entity_poly.pdbx_seq_one_letter_code
_entity_poly.pdbx_strand_id
1 'polypeptide(L)'
;MGNAGSMDSQQTDFRAHNVPLKLPMPEPGELEERFAIVLNAMNLPPDKARLLRQYDNEKKWELICDQERFQVKNPPHTYIQKLKGYLDPAVTRKKFRRRVQESTQVLRELEISLRTNHIGWVREFLNEENKGLDVLVEYLSFAQYAVTFDFESVESTVESSVDKSKPWSRSIEDLHRGSNLPSPVGNSVSRSGRHSALRYNTLPSRRTLKNSRLVSKKDDVHVCIMCLRAIMNYQYGFNMVMSHPHAVNEIALSLNNKNPRTKALVLELLAAVCLVRGGHEIILSAFDNFKEVCGEKQRFEKLMEHFRNEDNNIDFMVASMQFINIVVHSVEDMNFRVHLQYEFTKLGLDEYLDKLKHTESDKLQVQIQAYLDNVFDVGALLEDAETKNAALERVEELEENISHLSEKLQDTENEAMSKIVELEKQLMQRNKELDVVREIYKDANTQVHTLRKMVKEKEEAIQRQSTLEKKIHELEKQGTIKIQKKGDGDIAILPVVASGTLSMRSEVVAGNSVGPTMGAASSGPLPPPPPPLPPSSDTPET
;
A
#
# COMPACT_ATOMS: atom_id res chain seq x y z
N MET A 1 -16.25 -22.71 88.36
CA MET A 1 -15.59 -23.89 88.96
C MET A 1 -15.78 -25.05 87.98
N GLY A 2 -14.83 -25.93 87.68
CA GLY A 2 -13.43 -26.08 88.09
C GLY A 2 -12.78 -27.16 87.20
N ASN A 3 -11.45 -27.19 87.12
CA ASN A 3 -10.70 -27.91 86.07
C ASN A 3 -10.57 -29.44 86.25
N ALA A 4 -10.03 -30.07 85.18
CA ALA A 4 -9.41 -31.40 85.08
C ALA A 4 -10.34 -32.64 84.96
N GLY A 5 -10.00 -33.69 84.19
CA GLY A 5 -8.91 -33.83 83.22
C GLY A 5 -8.43 -35.27 83.01
N SER A 6 -7.88 -35.53 81.81
CA SER A 6 -6.97 -36.64 81.45
C SER A 6 -7.50 -37.98 80.89
N MET A 7 -6.77 -38.42 79.85
CA MET A 7 -6.47 -39.79 79.39
C MET A 7 -7.38 -40.53 78.39
N ASP A 8 -7.04 -40.32 77.12
CA ASP A 8 -7.16 -41.28 76.01
C ASP A 8 -6.52 -42.66 76.31
N SER A 9 -7.09 -43.70 75.70
CA SER A 9 -6.37 -44.93 75.32
C SER A 9 -7.08 -45.68 74.20
N GLN A 10 -6.48 -45.62 73.01
CA GLN A 10 -6.46 -46.70 72.01
C GLN A 10 -7.81 -47.27 71.51
N GLN A 11 -8.28 -46.75 70.38
CA GLN A 11 -8.87 -47.60 69.35
C GLN A 11 -8.11 -47.37 68.02
N THR A 12 -7.41 -48.39 67.56
CA THR A 12 -6.50 -48.34 66.40
C THR A 12 -7.26 -48.52 65.10
N ASP A 13 -7.57 -47.43 64.40
CA ASP A 13 -8.00 -47.50 63.00
C ASP A 13 -6.80 -47.33 62.06
N PHE A 14 -6.31 -48.47 61.54
CA PHE A 14 -5.35 -48.54 60.45
C PHE A 14 -6.01 -48.12 59.12
N ARG A 15 -6.33 -46.83 58.97
CA ARG A 15 -6.71 -46.26 57.67
C ARG A 15 -5.50 -45.63 57.00
N ALA A 16 -4.68 -46.49 56.41
CA ALA A 16 -3.54 -46.09 55.59
C ALA A 16 -3.99 -45.04 54.56
N HIS A 17 -3.43 -43.83 54.68
CA HIS A 17 -3.51 -42.85 53.60
C HIS A 17 -2.72 -43.41 52.42
N ASN A 18 -3.42 -43.90 51.40
CA ASN A 18 -2.84 -44.17 50.09
C ASN A 18 -2.46 -42.82 49.46
N VAL A 19 -1.30 -42.30 49.85
CA VAL A 19 -0.60 -41.26 49.09
C VAL A 19 -0.26 -41.90 47.74
N PRO A 20 -0.67 -41.31 46.59
CA PRO A 20 -0.24 -41.82 45.30
C PRO A 20 1.28 -41.90 45.27
N LEU A 21 1.82 -43.06 44.93
CA LEU A 21 3.26 -43.24 44.75
C LEU A 21 3.74 -42.21 43.71
N LYS A 22 4.40 -41.13 44.17
CA LYS A 22 5.10 -40.22 43.27
C LYS A 22 6.17 -41.06 42.60
N LEU A 23 5.98 -41.35 41.31
CA LEU A 23 7.04 -41.87 40.47
C LEU A 23 8.25 -40.94 40.62
N PRO A 24 9.45 -41.47 40.87
CA PRO A 24 10.64 -40.64 41.02
C PRO A 24 10.85 -39.84 39.74
N MET A 25 11.19 -38.56 39.88
CA MET A 25 11.49 -37.71 38.73
C MET A 25 12.69 -38.31 37.97
N PRO A 26 12.58 -38.51 36.65
CA PRO A 26 13.67 -39.10 35.86
C PRO A 26 14.82 -38.11 35.70
N GLU A 27 15.93 -38.60 35.14
CA GLU A 27 17.10 -37.77 34.84
C GLU A 27 16.74 -36.56 33.94
N PRO A 28 17.41 -35.40 34.10
CA PRO A 28 17.00 -34.16 33.44
C PRO A 28 16.86 -34.24 31.91
N GLY A 29 17.66 -35.09 31.25
CA GLY A 29 17.56 -35.31 29.79
C GLY A 29 16.29 -36.07 29.39
N GLU A 30 15.94 -37.14 30.12
CA GLU A 30 14.71 -37.90 29.88
C GLU A 30 13.47 -37.09 30.24
N LEU A 31 13.55 -36.27 31.31
CA LEU A 31 12.49 -35.35 31.70
C LEU A 31 12.15 -34.37 30.56
N GLU A 32 13.16 -33.75 29.94
CA GLU A 32 12.94 -32.78 28.85
C GLU A 32 12.39 -33.47 27.58
N GLU A 33 12.84 -34.69 27.27
CA GLU A 33 12.30 -35.47 26.13
C GLU A 33 10.83 -35.83 26.34
N ARG A 34 10.47 -36.39 27.52
CA ARG A 34 9.07 -36.68 27.88
C ARG A 34 8.21 -35.41 27.87
N PHE A 35 8.73 -34.31 28.41
CA PHE A 35 8.04 -33.01 28.42
C PHE A 35 7.80 -32.48 26.99
N ALA A 36 8.78 -32.60 26.10
CA ALA A 36 8.63 -32.21 24.70
C ALA A 36 7.57 -33.04 23.95
N ILE A 37 7.46 -34.34 24.24
CA ILE A 37 6.39 -35.21 23.71
C ILE A 37 5.01 -34.72 24.18
N VAL A 38 4.87 -34.42 25.48
CA VAL A 38 3.62 -33.89 26.06
C VAL A 38 3.24 -32.54 25.43
N LEU A 39 4.17 -31.60 25.30
CA LEU A 39 3.91 -30.30 24.65
C LEU A 39 3.49 -30.45 23.18
N ASN A 40 4.15 -31.33 22.42
CA ASN A 40 3.80 -31.60 21.03
C ASN A 40 2.39 -32.24 20.91
N ALA A 41 2.00 -33.05 21.90
CA ALA A 41 0.67 -33.66 21.95
C ALA A 41 -0.46 -32.65 22.25
N MET A 42 -0.15 -31.47 22.78
CA MET A 42 -1.12 -30.43 23.16
C MET A 42 -1.45 -29.41 22.04
N ASN A 43 -0.80 -29.48 20.87
CA ASN A 43 -1.03 -28.56 19.73
C ASN A 43 -0.97 -27.06 20.11
N LEU A 44 0.03 -26.69 20.90
CA LEU A 44 0.21 -25.33 21.41
C LEU A 44 0.83 -24.38 20.36
N PRO A 45 0.42 -23.09 20.31
CA PRO A 45 1.12 -22.08 19.53
C PRO A 45 2.61 -21.95 19.95
N PRO A 46 3.54 -21.61 19.03
CA PRO A 46 4.97 -21.57 19.30
C PRO A 46 5.36 -20.74 20.53
N ASP A 47 4.73 -19.58 20.73
CA ASP A 47 4.99 -18.72 21.90
C ASP A 47 4.57 -19.33 23.23
N LYS A 48 3.44 -20.04 23.26
CA LYS A 48 2.97 -20.74 24.46
C LYS A 48 3.86 -21.94 24.76
N ALA A 49 4.24 -22.71 23.74
CA ALA A 49 5.21 -23.79 23.89
C ALA A 49 6.58 -23.27 24.39
N ARG A 50 7.05 -22.12 23.88
CA ARG A 50 8.29 -21.46 24.34
C ARG A 50 8.21 -21.01 25.80
N LEU A 51 7.07 -20.50 26.26
CA LEU A 51 6.85 -20.14 27.66
C LEU A 51 6.90 -21.38 28.58
N LEU A 52 6.23 -22.47 28.20
CA LEU A 52 6.20 -23.70 29.01
C LEU A 52 7.57 -24.40 29.08
N ARG A 53 8.43 -24.30 28.06
CA ARG A 53 9.82 -24.81 28.11
C ARG A 53 10.68 -24.16 29.19
N GLN A 54 10.34 -22.95 29.63
CA GLN A 54 11.06 -22.21 30.68
C GLN A 54 10.67 -22.64 32.11
N TYR A 55 9.76 -23.60 32.26
CA TYR A 55 9.40 -24.12 33.58
C TYR A 55 10.56 -24.88 34.24
N ASP A 56 10.61 -24.77 35.56
CA ASP A 56 11.37 -25.60 36.48
C ASP A 56 10.99 -27.09 36.36
N ASN A 57 11.97 -27.96 36.65
CA ASN A 57 11.87 -29.40 36.45
C ASN A 57 10.70 -30.02 37.22
N GLU A 58 10.43 -29.50 38.41
CA GLU A 58 9.33 -29.90 39.28
C GLU A 58 7.97 -29.72 38.59
N LYS A 59 7.72 -28.55 37.96
CA LYS A 59 6.48 -28.28 37.20
C LYS A 59 6.42 -29.08 35.90
N LYS A 60 7.56 -29.29 35.23
CA LYS A 60 7.62 -30.16 34.04
C LYS A 60 7.20 -31.59 34.39
N TRP A 61 7.70 -32.12 35.51
CA TRP A 61 7.37 -33.46 35.99
C TRP A 61 5.92 -33.57 36.45
N GLU A 62 5.39 -32.56 37.14
CA GLU A 62 3.97 -32.47 37.50
C GLU A 62 3.06 -32.56 36.26
N LEU A 63 3.35 -31.78 35.22
CA LEU A 63 2.57 -31.78 33.97
C LEU A 63 2.64 -33.14 33.24
N ILE A 64 3.80 -33.81 33.22
CA ILE A 64 3.93 -35.17 32.67
C ILE A 64 3.07 -36.15 33.46
N CYS A 65 3.17 -36.15 34.79
CA CYS A 65 2.42 -37.06 35.65
C CYS A 65 0.91 -36.89 35.51
N ASP A 66 0.44 -35.65 35.32
CA ASP A 66 -0.99 -35.37 35.13
C ASP A 66 -1.46 -35.75 33.72
N GLN A 67 -0.62 -35.60 32.70
CA GLN A 67 -0.90 -36.10 31.36
C GLN A 67 -0.93 -37.65 31.32
N GLU A 68 -0.04 -38.34 32.04
CA GLU A 68 -0.05 -39.81 32.18
C GLU A 68 -1.28 -40.31 32.97
N ARG A 69 -1.79 -39.52 33.92
CA ARG A 69 -3.05 -39.80 34.63
C ARG A 69 -4.31 -39.56 33.77
N PHE A 70 -4.22 -38.76 32.72
CA PHE A 70 -5.36 -38.43 31.87
C PHE A 70 -5.72 -39.59 30.92
N GLN A 71 -6.93 -40.14 31.08
CA GLN A 71 -7.46 -41.17 30.19
C GLN A 71 -8.62 -40.62 29.33
N VAL A 72 -8.56 -40.86 28.01
CA VAL A 72 -9.63 -40.48 27.09
C VAL A 72 -10.89 -41.31 27.34
N LYS A 73 -12.06 -40.65 27.39
CA LYS A 73 -13.34 -41.29 27.74
C LYS A 73 -13.77 -42.37 26.75
N ASN A 74 -13.60 -42.11 25.45
CA ASN A 74 -13.93 -43.04 24.36
C ASN A 74 -12.95 -42.85 23.18
N PRO A 75 -12.65 -43.91 22.40
CA PRO A 75 -11.92 -43.79 21.16
C PRO A 75 -12.78 -43.19 20.02
N PRO A 76 -12.18 -42.59 18.97
CA PRO A 76 -12.86 -41.97 17.83
C PRO A 76 -13.95 -42.82 17.18
N HIS A 77 -13.66 -44.10 16.93
CA HIS A 77 -14.58 -45.01 16.23
C HIS A 77 -15.93 -45.17 16.93
N THR A 78 -16.01 -44.97 18.25
CA THR A 78 -17.27 -45.04 19.02
C THR A 78 -18.24 -43.92 18.62
N TYR A 79 -17.74 -42.71 18.34
CA TYR A 79 -18.55 -41.60 17.88
C TYR A 79 -18.94 -41.80 16.40
N ILE A 80 -17.98 -42.21 15.58
CA ILE A 80 -18.17 -42.46 14.14
C ILE A 80 -19.24 -43.52 13.88
N GLN A 81 -19.22 -44.63 14.62
CA GLN A 81 -20.25 -45.68 14.53
C GLN A 81 -21.64 -45.19 14.92
N LYS A 82 -21.75 -44.29 15.91
CA LYS A 82 -23.04 -43.66 16.27
C LYS A 82 -23.57 -42.77 15.15
N LEU A 83 -22.72 -41.92 14.56
CA LEU A 83 -23.09 -41.06 13.42
C LEU A 83 -23.49 -41.88 12.18
N LYS A 84 -22.69 -42.88 11.78
CA LYS A 84 -23.08 -43.85 10.73
C LYS A 84 -24.42 -44.53 11.04
N GLY A 85 -24.66 -44.87 12.31
CA GLY A 85 -25.93 -45.40 12.81
C GLY A 85 -27.11 -44.43 12.76
N TYR A 86 -26.90 -43.12 12.61
CA TYR A 86 -27.94 -42.12 12.37
C TYR A 86 -28.25 -41.95 10.87
N LEU A 87 -27.24 -42.10 10.02
CA LEU A 87 -27.32 -41.98 8.56
C LEU A 87 -27.95 -43.20 7.87
N ASP A 88 -27.78 -44.40 8.43
CA ASP A 88 -28.26 -45.68 7.87
C ASP A 88 -29.75 -45.65 7.41
N PRO A 89 -30.02 -45.69 6.09
CA PRO A 89 -31.36 -45.56 5.53
C PRO A 89 -32.20 -46.85 5.65
N ALA A 90 -31.59 -48.00 5.99
CA ALA A 90 -32.30 -49.24 6.24
C ALA A 90 -33.03 -49.23 7.61
N VAL A 91 -32.67 -48.29 8.50
CA VAL A 91 -33.27 -48.17 9.84
C VAL A 91 -34.73 -47.72 9.75
N THR A 92 -35.62 -48.50 10.36
CA THR A 92 -37.04 -48.11 10.47
C THR A 92 -37.18 -46.78 11.22
N ARG A 93 -38.15 -45.93 10.83
CA ARG A 93 -38.33 -44.59 11.42
C ARG A 93 -38.49 -44.60 12.96
N LYS A 94 -39.05 -45.67 13.52
CA LYS A 94 -39.17 -45.89 14.98
C LYS A 94 -37.81 -46.12 15.65
N LYS A 95 -36.91 -46.89 15.01
CA LYS A 95 -35.55 -47.12 15.49
C LYS A 95 -34.67 -45.87 15.28
N PHE A 96 -34.78 -45.20 14.13
CA PHE A 96 -34.10 -43.92 13.84
C PHE A 96 -34.41 -42.89 14.92
N ARG A 97 -35.70 -42.61 15.20
CA ARG A 97 -36.12 -41.64 16.22
C ARG A 97 -35.55 -41.92 17.61
N ARG A 98 -35.35 -43.20 17.97
CA ARG A 98 -34.71 -43.59 19.23
C ARG A 98 -33.20 -43.34 19.19
N ARG A 99 -32.51 -43.69 18.09
CA ARG A 99 -31.06 -43.44 17.93
C ARG A 99 -30.74 -41.94 17.99
N VAL A 100 -31.47 -41.09 17.26
CA VAL A 100 -31.22 -39.63 17.22
C VAL A 100 -31.83 -38.85 18.40
N GLN A 101 -32.35 -39.53 19.42
CA GLN A 101 -32.80 -38.83 20.64
C GLN A 101 -31.61 -38.17 21.34
N GLU A 102 -30.50 -38.92 21.46
CA GLU A 102 -29.26 -38.50 22.13
C GLU A 102 -28.21 -37.88 21.18
N SER A 103 -28.51 -37.70 19.89
CA SER A 103 -27.54 -37.25 18.86
C SER A 103 -26.78 -35.99 19.27
N THR A 104 -27.47 -34.96 19.76
CA THR A 104 -26.89 -33.69 20.21
C THR A 104 -25.90 -33.89 21.36
N GLN A 105 -26.16 -34.83 22.26
CA GLN A 105 -25.25 -35.13 23.37
C GLN A 105 -24.01 -35.89 22.88
N VAL A 106 -24.19 -36.84 21.97
CA VAL A 106 -23.07 -37.56 21.33
C VAL A 106 -22.19 -36.59 20.54
N LEU A 107 -22.78 -35.62 19.83
CA LEU A 107 -22.05 -34.58 19.12
C LEU A 107 -21.33 -33.61 20.06
N ARG A 108 -21.93 -33.24 21.21
CA ARG A 108 -21.23 -32.41 22.21
C ARG A 108 -20.04 -33.14 22.84
N GLU A 109 -20.18 -34.44 23.12
CA GLU A 109 -19.06 -35.24 23.62
C GLU A 109 -17.97 -35.46 22.56
N LEU A 110 -18.34 -35.51 21.28
CA LEU A 110 -17.39 -35.51 20.15
C LEU A 110 -16.66 -34.16 20.02
N GLU A 111 -17.38 -33.04 20.10
CA GLU A 111 -16.82 -31.68 20.07
C GLU A 111 -15.78 -31.48 21.17
N ILE A 112 -16.13 -31.86 22.40
CA ILE A 112 -15.21 -31.80 23.54
C ILE A 112 -14.00 -32.70 23.27
N SER A 113 -14.21 -33.93 22.81
CA SER A 113 -13.11 -34.87 22.51
C SER A 113 -12.16 -34.34 21.43
N LEU A 114 -12.69 -33.71 20.36
CA LEU A 114 -11.90 -33.09 19.30
C LEU A 114 -11.10 -31.87 19.79
N ARG A 115 -11.64 -31.10 20.74
CA ARG A 115 -11.04 -29.85 21.23
C ARG A 115 -10.11 -30.01 22.43
N THR A 116 -10.31 -31.00 23.30
CA THR A 116 -9.59 -31.11 24.58
C THR A 116 -8.77 -32.38 24.77
N ASN A 117 -8.90 -33.40 23.91
CA ASN A 117 -7.99 -34.54 23.95
C ASN A 117 -6.64 -34.19 23.30
N HIS A 118 -5.63 -35.03 23.54
CA HIS A 118 -4.34 -34.96 22.86
C HIS A 118 -4.51 -35.06 21.32
N ILE A 119 -3.63 -34.38 20.57
CA ILE A 119 -3.75 -34.24 19.11
C ILE A 119 -3.71 -35.58 18.34
N GLY A 120 -3.13 -36.62 18.94
CA GLY A 120 -3.17 -37.99 18.43
C GLY A 120 -4.59 -38.54 18.27
N TRP A 121 -5.51 -38.20 19.19
CA TRP A 121 -6.93 -38.57 19.11
C TRP A 121 -7.60 -37.94 17.87
N VAL A 122 -7.26 -36.69 17.56
CA VAL A 122 -7.76 -35.99 16.37
C VAL A 122 -7.17 -36.59 15.09
N ARG A 123 -5.87 -36.92 15.09
CA ARG A 123 -5.24 -37.65 13.97
C ARG A 123 -5.89 -39.02 13.75
N GLU A 124 -6.19 -39.77 14.80
CA GLU A 124 -6.89 -41.06 14.72
C GLU A 124 -8.31 -40.88 14.16
N PHE A 125 -9.07 -39.88 14.63
CA PHE A 125 -10.40 -39.58 14.09
C PHE A 125 -10.38 -39.25 12.58
N LEU A 126 -9.35 -38.53 12.12
CA LEU A 126 -9.20 -38.07 10.73
C LEU A 126 -8.54 -39.10 9.79
N ASN A 127 -8.01 -40.22 10.30
CA ASN A 127 -7.24 -41.16 9.46
C ASN A 127 -8.10 -41.93 8.43
N GLU A 128 -7.44 -42.58 7.48
CA GLU A 128 -8.07 -43.38 6.41
C GLU A 128 -8.91 -44.57 6.91
N GLU A 129 -8.68 -45.06 8.13
CA GLU A 129 -9.43 -46.18 8.71
C GLU A 129 -10.78 -45.71 9.28
N ASN A 130 -10.77 -44.57 9.97
CA ASN A 130 -11.92 -44.00 10.64
C ASN A 130 -12.80 -43.14 9.72
N LYS A 131 -12.16 -42.33 8.86
CA LYS A 131 -12.80 -41.34 7.96
C LYS A 131 -13.81 -40.46 8.70
N GLY A 132 -13.41 -39.95 9.87
CA GLY A 132 -14.29 -39.19 10.75
C GLY A 132 -14.78 -37.87 10.14
N LEU A 133 -13.96 -37.23 9.30
CA LEU A 133 -14.35 -36.01 8.57
C LEU A 133 -15.51 -36.28 7.61
N ASP A 134 -15.36 -37.25 6.71
CA ASP A 134 -16.38 -37.63 5.72
C ASP A 134 -17.73 -37.89 6.39
N VAL A 135 -17.73 -38.65 7.50
CA VAL A 135 -18.93 -39.04 8.26
C VAL A 135 -19.56 -37.86 9.00
N LEU A 136 -18.74 -36.92 9.49
CA LEU A 136 -19.21 -35.68 10.12
C LEU A 136 -19.86 -34.76 9.09
N VAL A 137 -19.26 -34.62 7.90
CA VAL A 137 -19.80 -33.82 6.78
C VAL A 137 -21.07 -34.45 6.21
N GLU A 138 -21.12 -35.77 6.04
CA GLU A 138 -22.33 -36.50 5.62
C GLU A 138 -23.47 -36.31 6.64
N TYR A 139 -23.16 -36.36 7.94
CA TYR A 139 -24.15 -36.09 8.99
C TYR A 139 -24.62 -34.63 9.00
N LEU A 140 -23.71 -33.67 8.78
CA LEU A 140 -24.04 -32.25 8.65
C LEU A 140 -25.02 -32.01 7.50
N SER A 141 -24.69 -32.52 6.31
CA SER A 141 -25.52 -32.47 5.11
C SER A 141 -26.90 -33.05 5.35
N PHE A 142 -26.98 -34.27 5.93
CA PHE A 142 -28.23 -34.90 6.32
C PHE A 142 -29.05 -34.04 7.32
N ALA A 143 -28.40 -33.44 8.31
CA ALA A 143 -29.05 -32.63 9.33
C ALA A 143 -29.59 -31.30 8.77
N GLN A 144 -28.97 -30.77 7.71
CA GLN A 144 -29.36 -29.50 7.08
C GLN A 144 -30.29 -29.65 5.89
N TYR A 145 -30.30 -30.81 5.23
CA TYR A 145 -31.08 -31.11 4.03
C TYR A 145 -32.50 -30.51 4.02
N ALA A 146 -33.22 -30.60 5.13
CA ALA A 146 -34.55 -30.02 5.25
C ALA A 146 -34.62 -28.49 5.27
N VAL A 147 -33.62 -27.80 5.82
CA VAL A 147 -33.54 -26.33 5.91
C VAL A 147 -33.35 -25.76 4.51
N THR A 148 -32.46 -26.36 3.71
CA THR A 148 -32.19 -25.99 2.33
C THR A 148 -33.44 -26.13 1.44
N PHE A 149 -34.17 -27.24 1.54
CA PHE A 149 -35.40 -27.47 0.78
C PHE A 149 -36.64 -26.69 1.28
N ASP A 150 -36.72 -26.37 2.57
CA ASP A 150 -37.89 -25.65 3.11
C ASP A 150 -37.91 -24.17 2.65
N PHE A 151 -36.82 -23.61 2.10
CA PHE A 151 -36.78 -22.28 1.47
C PHE A 151 -37.51 -22.24 0.11
N GLU A 152 -37.18 -23.17 -0.80
CA GLU A 152 -37.78 -23.30 -2.14
C GLU A 152 -39.33 -23.45 -2.10
N SER A 153 -39.83 -24.06 -1.02
CA SER A 153 -41.27 -24.23 -0.78
C SER A 153 -41.99 -22.95 -0.33
N VAL A 154 -41.29 -21.92 0.15
CA VAL A 154 -41.91 -20.67 0.63
C VAL A 154 -42.18 -19.71 -0.52
N GLU A 155 -41.21 -19.51 -1.42
CA GLU A 155 -41.38 -18.62 -2.59
C GLU A 155 -42.52 -19.11 -3.52
N SER A 156 -42.55 -20.42 -3.81
CA SER A 156 -43.65 -21.06 -4.56
C SER A 156 -45.03 -20.98 -3.86
N THR A 157 -45.06 -20.79 -2.54
CA THR A 157 -46.30 -20.54 -1.79
C THR A 157 -46.75 -19.07 -1.88
N VAL A 158 -45.82 -18.13 -2.03
CA VAL A 158 -46.15 -16.70 -2.18
C VAL A 158 -46.75 -16.43 -3.56
N GLU A 159 -46.16 -16.94 -4.64
CA GLU A 159 -46.72 -16.77 -6.00
C GLU A 159 -48.10 -17.42 -6.16
N SER A 160 -48.34 -18.57 -5.52
CA SER A 160 -49.63 -19.27 -5.56
C SER A 160 -50.71 -18.70 -4.62
N SER A 161 -50.40 -17.63 -3.88
CA SER A 161 -51.33 -17.02 -2.90
C SER A 161 -52.25 -15.93 -3.48
N VAL A 162 -51.96 -15.42 -4.67
CA VAL A 162 -52.60 -14.20 -5.21
C VAL A 162 -53.91 -14.46 -5.99
N ASP A 163 -54.15 -15.68 -6.48
CA ASP A 163 -55.31 -15.95 -7.36
C ASP A 163 -56.28 -17.04 -6.82
N LYS A 164 -56.96 -16.71 -5.71
CA LYS A 164 -58.08 -17.49 -5.16
C LYS A 164 -59.42 -16.77 -5.35
N SER A 165 -59.83 -16.54 -6.59
CA SER A 165 -61.18 -16.02 -6.88
C SER A 165 -61.87 -16.54 -8.15
N LYS A 166 -61.97 -17.86 -8.33
CA LYS A 166 -63.08 -18.46 -9.13
C LYS A 166 -63.34 -19.96 -8.84
N PRO A 167 -64.60 -20.36 -8.59
CA PRO A 167 -64.98 -21.78 -8.44
C PRO A 167 -65.46 -22.40 -9.77
N TRP A 168 -65.25 -23.72 -9.89
CA TRP A 168 -65.82 -24.67 -10.86
C TRP A 168 -65.94 -24.27 -12.35
N SER A 169 -65.08 -24.88 -13.17
CA SER A 169 -65.42 -25.34 -14.52
C SER A 169 -64.69 -26.65 -14.83
N ARG A 170 -65.39 -27.79 -14.70
CA ARG A 170 -65.00 -29.05 -15.37
C ARG A 170 -65.85 -29.16 -16.63
N SER A 171 -65.26 -29.03 -17.81
CA SER A 171 -65.97 -29.38 -19.05
C SER A 171 -65.95 -30.89 -19.24
N ILE A 172 -67.09 -31.43 -19.65
CA ILE A 172 -67.30 -32.81 -20.10
C ILE A 172 -67.13 -32.85 -21.64
N GLU A 173 -67.29 -34.04 -22.24
CA GLU A 173 -67.14 -34.40 -23.66
C GLU A 173 -65.69 -34.83 -24.00
N ASP A 174 -65.38 -36.07 -24.39
CA ASP A 174 -66.25 -37.19 -24.79
C ASP A 174 -65.80 -38.57 -24.26
N LEU A 175 -66.79 -39.43 -23.98
CA LEU A 175 -66.65 -40.88 -23.92
C LEU A 175 -67.79 -41.48 -24.76
N HIS A 176 -67.45 -42.28 -25.78
CA HIS A 176 -68.05 -43.60 -26.10
C HIS A 176 -67.74 -44.06 -27.55
N ARG A 177 -66.66 -44.84 -27.73
CA ARG A 177 -66.69 -46.06 -28.58
C ARG A 177 -65.53 -46.97 -28.22
N GLY A 178 -65.77 -48.28 -28.18
CA GLY A 178 -64.78 -49.27 -27.72
C GLY A 178 -64.45 -50.35 -28.75
N SER A 179 -63.85 -51.43 -28.23
CA SER A 179 -63.57 -52.72 -28.89
C SER A 179 -62.30 -52.85 -29.75
N ASN A 180 -61.32 -53.56 -29.18
CA ASN A 180 -60.55 -54.68 -29.75
C ASN A 180 -59.77 -54.56 -31.09
N LEU A 181 -58.44 -54.46 -30.95
CA LEU A 181 -57.39 -55.09 -31.79
C LEU A 181 -57.23 -54.60 -33.27
N PRO A 182 -56.15 -54.97 -33.99
CA PRO A 182 -54.78 -54.50 -33.77
C PRO A 182 -54.12 -53.94 -35.06
N SER A 183 -52.94 -53.33 -34.98
CA SER A 183 -52.11 -53.03 -36.18
C SER A 183 -50.60 -52.92 -35.89
N PRO A 184 -49.72 -53.11 -36.90
CA PRO A 184 -48.45 -53.79 -36.67
C PRO A 184 -47.17 -53.01 -37.04
N VAL A 185 -46.06 -53.48 -36.45
CA VAL A 185 -44.70 -53.65 -37.01
C VAL A 185 -44.12 -52.61 -38.00
N GLY A 186 -42.97 -52.05 -37.62
CA GLY A 186 -41.92 -51.56 -38.54
C GLY A 186 -41.58 -50.06 -38.40
N ASN A 187 -40.32 -49.62 -38.41
CA ASN A 187 -39.07 -50.39 -38.35
C ASN A 187 -37.92 -49.56 -37.73
N SER A 188 -36.87 -50.26 -37.30
CA SER A 188 -35.61 -49.80 -36.69
C SER A 188 -34.90 -48.59 -37.32
N VAL A 189 -34.28 -47.75 -36.47
CA VAL A 189 -32.89 -47.27 -36.66
C VAL A 189 -32.14 -47.31 -35.32
N SER A 190 -30.97 -47.92 -35.32
CA SER A 190 -30.10 -48.14 -34.15
C SER A 190 -29.35 -46.89 -33.71
N ARG A 191 -29.08 -46.76 -32.41
CA ARG A 191 -27.94 -45.96 -31.91
C ARG A 191 -27.29 -46.57 -30.68
N SER A 192 -26.11 -47.14 -30.88
CA SER A 192 -25.21 -47.57 -29.80
C SER A 192 -24.35 -46.41 -29.30
N GLY A 193 -23.93 -46.49 -28.04
CA GLY A 193 -22.67 -45.90 -27.57
C GLY A 193 -22.60 -44.38 -27.43
N ARG A 194 -23.05 -43.85 -26.27
CA ARG A 194 -22.43 -42.66 -25.66
C ARG A 194 -22.25 -42.85 -24.15
N HIS A 195 -20.98 -43.00 -23.79
CA HIS A 195 -20.28 -42.73 -22.53
C HIS A 195 -21.08 -42.52 -21.24
N SER A 196 -20.69 -43.30 -20.23
CA SER A 196 -21.11 -43.20 -18.84
C SER A 196 -20.84 -41.80 -18.27
N ALA A 197 -21.89 -41.16 -17.77
CA ALA A 197 -21.82 -40.09 -16.79
C ALA A 197 -22.77 -40.44 -15.65
N LEU A 198 -22.22 -40.83 -14.50
CA LEU A 198 -22.96 -41.20 -13.29
C LEU A 198 -23.66 -39.97 -12.71
N ARG A 199 -24.89 -39.69 -13.16
CA ARG A 199 -25.75 -38.68 -12.54
C ARG A 199 -26.38 -39.25 -11.27
N TYR A 200 -25.94 -38.76 -10.10
CA TYR A 200 -26.61 -38.99 -8.82
C TYR A 200 -27.91 -38.16 -8.70
N ASN A 201 -28.85 -38.36 -9.64
CA ASN A 201 -30.19 -37.76 -9.60
C ASN A 201 -31.24 -38.77 -9.10
N THR A 202 -31.06 -39.28 -7.88
CA THR A 202 -32.18 -39.87 -7.14
C THR A 202 -32.99 -38.75 -6.48
N LEU A 203 -34.26 -38.61 -6.89
CA LEU A 203 -35.22 -37.66 -6.31
C LEU A 203 -35.22 -37.69 -4.78
N PRO A 204 -35.41 -36.54 -4.10
CA PRO A 204 -35.45 -36.45 -2.64
C PRO A 204 -36.31 -37.52 -1.99
N SER A 205 -35.69 -38.42 -1.24
CA SER A 205 -36.42 -39.42 -0.47
C SER A 205 -37.27 -38.68 0.58
N ARG A 206 -38.60 -38.66 0.36
CA ARG A 206 -39.59 -38.07 1.28
C ARG A 206 -39.48 -38.63 2.71
N ARG A 207 -38.82 -39.78 2.89
CA ARG A 207 -38.46 -40.37 4.18
C ARG A 207 -37.25 -39.65 4.82
N THR A 208 -36.17 -39.46 4.06
CA THR A 208 -34.96 -38.73 4.49
C THR A 208 -35.29 -37.29 4.86
N LEU A 209 -36.03 -36.56 4.03
CA LEU A 209 -36.47 -35.18 4.31
C LEU A 209 -37.26 -35.08 5.64
N LYS A 210 -38.16 -36.05 5.89
CA LYS A 210 -38.94 -36.15 7.14
C LYS A 210 -38.13 -36.57 8.37
N ASN A 211 -36.92 -37.10 8.19
CA ASN A 211 -35.99 -37.45 9.26
C ASN A 211 -35.00 -36.30 9.51
N SER A 212 -34.53 -35.63 8.45
CA SER A 212 -33.75 -34.37 8.52
C SER A 212 -34.51 -33.29 9.30
N ARG A 213 -35.81 -33.05 8.99
CA ARG A 213 -36.69 -32.13 9.76
C ARG A 213 -36.83 -32.43 11.27
N LEU A 214 -36.39 -33.60 11.74
CA LEU A 214 -36.38 -33.93 13.16
C LEU A 214 -35.07 -33.51 13.84
N VAL A 215 -33.93 -33.63 13.16
CA VAL A 215 -32.61 -33.27 13.68
C VAL A 215 -32.26 -31.80 13.42
N SER A 216 -32.78 -31.20 12.32
CA SER A 216 -32.54 -29.78 11.96
C SER A 216 -33.11 -28.78 12.98
N LYS A 217 -34.02 -29.22 13.86
CA LYS A 217 -34.61 -28.43 14.95
C LYS A 217 -33.84 -28.54 16.27
N LYS A 218 -32.75 -29.31 16.30
CA LYS A 218 -31.85 -29.50 17.45
C LYS A 218 -30.55 -28.73 17.20
N ASP A 219 -29.74 -28.59 18.23
CA ASP A 219 -28.41 -27.97 18.10
C ASP A 219 -27.40 -28.82 17.30
N ASP A 220 -27.80 -29.99 16.80
CA ASP A 220 -26.95 -30.95 16.08
C ASP A 220 -26.13 -30.27 14.98
N VAL A 221 -26.74 -29.38 14.19
CA VAL A 221 -26.06 -28.57 13.17
C VAL A 221 -25.00 -27.65 13.78
N HIS A 222 -25.35 -26.88 14.80
CA HIS A 222 -24.42 -25.95 15.46
C HIS A 222 -23.19 -26.68 16.04
N VAL A 223 -23.43 -27.82 16.70
CA VAL A 223 -22.36 -28.62 17.33
C VAL A 223 -21.48 -29.29 16.27
N CYS A 224 -21.99 -29.66 15.11
CA CYS A 224 -21.16 -30.13 13.99
C CYS A 224 -20.22 -29.02 13.47
N ILE A 225 -20.67 -27.76 13.40
CA ILE A 225 -19.80 -26.62 13.06
C ILE A 225 -18.73 -26.39 14.14
N MET A 226 -19.08 -26.56 15.43
CA MET A 226 -18.07 -26.54 16.51
C MET A 226 -17.06 -27.70 16.38
N CYS A 227 -17.47 -28.90 15.97
CA CYS A 227 -16.56 -30.00 15.67
C CYS A 227 -15.60 -29.66 14.52
N LEU A 228 -16.10 -29.07 13.44
CA LEU A 228 -15.28 -28.61 12.31
C LEU A 228 -14.31 -27.50 12.73
N ARG A 229 -14.73 -26.56 13.59
CA ARG A 229 -13.85 -25.54 14.19
C ARG A 229 -12.72 -26.16 15.01
N ALA A 230 -13.00 -27.21 15.79
CA ALA A 230 -11.98 -27.93 16.55
C ALA A 230 -10.98 -28.65 15.63
N ILE A 231 -11.45 -29.26 14.54
CA ILE A 231 -10.61 -29.88 13.49
C ILE A 231 -9.74 -28.82 12.77
N MET A 232 -10.31 -27.67 12.43
CA MET A 232 -9.62 -26.57 11.75
C MET A 232 -8.58 -25.85 12.65
N ASN A 233 -8.70 -25.94 13.97
CA ASN A 233 -7.67 -25.46 14.90
C ASN A 233 -6.39 -26.33 14.88
N TYR A 234 -6.39 -27.45 14.16
CA TYR A 234 -5.23 -28.30 13.92
C TYR A 234 -4.80 -28.21 12.46
N GLN A 235 -3.55 -27.81 12.19
CA GLN A 235 -3.04 -27.53 10.83
C GLN A 235 -3.32 -28.64 9.80
N TYR A 236 -3.15 -29.91 10.16
CA TYR A 236 -3.45 -31.03 9.26
C TYR A 236 -4.97 -31.19 9.04
N GLY A 237 -5.78 -31.03 10.10
CA GLY A 237 -7.23 -31.06 10.00
C GLY A 237 -7.79 -29.91 9.14
N PHE A 238 -7.21 -28.71 9.26
CA PHE A 238 -7.51 -27.57 8.38
C PHE A 238 -7.24 -27.90 6.91
N ASN A 239 -6.06 -28.44 6.59
CA ASN A 239 -5.71 -28.84 5.22
C ASN A 239 -6.63 -29.94 4.67
N MET A 240 -7.08 -30.88 5.51
CA MET A 240 -8.07 -31.90 5.13
C MET A 240 -9.44 -31.27 4.86
N VAL A 241 -9.88 -30.30 5.66
CA VAL A 241 -11.15 -29.59 5.43
C VAL A 241 -11.13 -28.82 4.10
N MET A 242 -10.03 -28.12 3.78
CA MET A 242 -9.91 -27.43 2.48
C MET A 242 -9.87 -28.41 1.29
N SER A 243 -9.19 -29.55 1.46
CA SER A 243 -9.07 -30.57 0.41
C SER A 243 -10.32 -31.44 0.24
N HIS A 244 -11.27 -31.41 1.18
CA HIS A 244 -12.45 -32.27 1.17
C HIS A 244 -13.57 -31.66 0.31
N PRO A 245 -14.06 -32.37 -0.73
CA PRO A 245 -14.85 -31.80 -1.84
C PRO A 245 -16.21 -31.21 -1.44
N HIS A 246 -16.70 -31.50 -0.24
CA HIS A 246 -17.99 -31.02 0.27
C HIS A 246 -17.90 -30.27 1.59
N ALA A 247 -16.72 -30.19 2.23
CA ALA A 247 -16.67 -29.70 3.62
C ALA A 247 -16.96 -28.19 3.70
N VAL A 248 -16.32 -27.39 2.86
CA VAL A 248 -16.53 -25.93 2.83
C VAL A 248 -17.91 -25.59 2.28
N ASN A 249 -18.42 -26.33 1.29
CA ASN A 249 -19.78 -26.14 0.75
C ASN A 249 -20.86 -26.39 1.80
N GLU A 250 -20.75 -27.47 2.59
CA GLU A 250 -21.69 -27.76 3.68
C GLU A 250 -21.55 -26.73 4.84
N ILE A 251 -20.34 -26.23 5.12
CA ILE A 251 -20.16 -25.07 6.02
C ILE A 251 -20.88 -23.84 5.46
N ALA A 252 -20.80 -23.54 4.16
CA ALA A 252 -21.52 -22.42 3.56
C ALA A 252 -23.04 -22.60 3.63
N LEU A 253 -23.58 -23.78 3.28
CA LEU A 253 -25.01 -24.10 3.39
C LEU A 253 -25.55 -23.97 4.82
N SER A 254 -24.68 -24.13 5.82
CA SER A 254 -24.99 -23.94 7.25
C SER A 254 -25.42 -22.50 7.59
N LEU A 255 -25.12 -21.52 6.74
CA LEU A 255 -25.55 -20.13 6.89
C LEU A 255 -27.08 -19.98 6.88
N ASN A 256 -27.81 -20.92 6.26
CA ASN A 256 -29.27 -20.96 6.31
C ASN A 256 -29.84 -21.38 7.68
N ASN A 257 -29.00 -21.70 8.68
CA ASN A 257 -29.48 -22.00 10.02
C ASN A 257 -30.12 -20.77 10.68
N LYS A 258 -31.28 -20.96 11.33
CA LYS A 258 -32.05 -19.89 11.96
C LYS A 258 -31.33 -19.21 13.13
N ASN A 259 -30.43 -19.92 13.81
CA ASN A 259 -29.71 -19.39 14.97
C ASN A 259 -28.57 -18.43 14.52
N PRO A 260 -28.61 -17.13 14.87
CA PRO A 260 -27.57 -16.17 14.47
C PRO A 260 -26.19 -16.54 15.01
N ARG A 261 -26.09 -17.20 16.18
CA ARG A 261 -24.83 -17.73 16.71
C ARG A 261 -24.22 -18.81 15.81
N THR A 262 -25.04 -19.59 15.11
CA THR A 262 -24.53 -20.54 14.11
C THR A 262 -24.04 -19.81 12.86
N LYS A 263 -24.79 -18.80 12.39
CA LYS A 263 -24.37 -17.99 11.25
C LYS A 263 -23.03 -17.27 11.50
N ALA A 264 -22.88 -16.64 12.67
CA ALA A 264 -21.63 -15.98 13.07
C ALA A 264 -20.45 -16.95 13.04
N LEU A 265 -20.61 -18.14 13.64
CA LEU A 265 -19.57 -19.18 13.67
C LEU A 265 -19.23 -19.70 12.26
N VAL A 266 -20.22 -19.85 11.38
CA VAL A 266 -20.01 -20.22 9.97
C VAL A 266 -19.16 -19.16 9.26
N LEU A 267 -19.49 -17.88 9.44
CA LEU A 267 -18.76 -16.76 8.82
C LEU A 267 -17.33 -16.63 9.37
N GLU A 268 -17.10 -16.83 10.68
CA GLU A 268 -15.74 -16.95 11.26
C GLU A 268 -14.91 -18.04 10.55
N LEU A 269 -15.50 -19.22 10.32
CA LEU A 269 -14.81 -20.34 9.67
C LEU A 269 -14.52 -20.08 8.20
N LEU A 270 -15.50 -19.53 7.46
CA LEU A 270 -15.35 -19.17 6.05
C LEU A 270 -14.33 -18.04 5.86
N ALA A 271 -14.31 -17.04 6.73
CA ALA A 271 -13.30 -15.98 6.76
C ALA A 271 -11.88 -16.53 6.97
N ALA A 272 -11.71 -17.48 7.91
CA ALA A 272 -10.43 -18.12 8.18
C ALA A 272 -9.91 -18.96 7.00
N VAL A 273 -10.81 -19.60 6.24
CA VAL A 273 -10.46 -20.29 4.98
C VAL A 273 -10.14 -19.27 3.88
N CYS A 274 -10.92 -18.19 3.76
CA CYS A 274 -10.73 -17.17 2.72
C CYS A 274 -9.34 -16.52 2.76
N LEU A 275 -8.77 -16.33 3.96
CA LEU A 275 -7.48 -15.67 4.18
C LEU A 275 -6.23 -16.52 3.85
N VAL A 276 -6.36 -17.83 3.65
CA VAL A 276 -5.19 -18.68 3.30
C VAL A 276 -4.99 -18.78 1.79
N ARG A 277 -3.76 -19.06 1.35
CA ARG A 277 -3.43 -19.18 -0.08
C ARG A 277 -4.26 -20.28 -0.74
N GLY A 278 -4.94 -19.94 -1.84
CA GLY A 278 -5.89 -20.82 -2.55
C GLY A 278 -7.26 -20.96 -1.88
N GLY A 279 -7.47 -20.43 -0.67
CA GLY A 279 -8.73 -20.52 0.05
C GLY A 279 -9.84 -19.63 -0.50
N HIS A 280 -9.49 -18.47 -1.09
CA HIS A 280 -10.45 -17.54 -1.71
C HIS A 280 -11.26 -18.20 -2.84
N GLU A 281 -10.60 -18.93 -3.75
CA GLU A 281 -11.26 -19.69 -4.82
C GLU A 281 -12.23 -20.75 -4.28
N ILE A 282 -11.84 -21.44 -3.19
CA ILE A 282 -12.69 -22.44 -2.53
C ILE A 282 -13.94 -21.77 -1.93
N ILE A 283 -13.80 -20.59 -1.32
CA ILE A 283 -14.93 -19.82 -0.79
C ILE A 283 -15.88 -19.36 -1.89
N LEU A 284 -15.36 -18.80 -2.99
CA LEU A 284 -16.20 -18.41 -4.12
C LEU A 284 -16.91 -19.62 -4.73
N SER A 285 -16.22 -20.73 -4.96
CA SER A 285 -16.84 -21.97 -5.44
C SER A 285 -17.90 -22.54 -4.48
N ALA A 286 -17.74 -22.34 -3.16
CA ALA A 286 -18.72 -22.74 -2.17
C ALA A 286 -19.97 -21.84 -2.20
N PHE A 287 -19.81 -20.53 -2.44
CA PHE A 287 -20.95 -19.61 -2.61
C PHE A 287 -21.62 -19.73 -3.99
N ASP A 288 -20.90 -20.07 -5.05
CA ASP A 288 -21.50 -20.44 -6.34
C ASP A 288 -22.32 -21.75 -6.20
N ASN A 289 -21.83 -22.73 -5.42
CA ASN A 289 -22.62 -23.91 -5.07
C ASN A 289 -23.83 -23.56 -4.19
N PHE A 290 -23.67 -22.69 -3.20
CA PHE A 290 -24.76 -22.21 -2.34
C PHE A 290 -25.87 -21.57 -3.17
N LYS A 291 -25.50 -20.69 -4.12
CA LYS A 291 -26.41 -20.02 -5.04
C LYS A 291 -27.27 -21.01 -5.82
N GLU A 292 -26.64 -21.97 -6.50
CA GLU A 292 -27.35 -22.99 -7.31
C GLU A 292 -28.19 -23.95 -6.47
N VAL A 293 -27.76 -24.29 -5.25
CA VAL A 293 -28.50 -25.18 -4.33
C VAL A 293 -29.66 -24.47 -3.62
N CYS A 294 -29.54 -23.17 -3.36
CA CYS A 294 -30.57 -22.36 -2.67
C CYS A 294 -31.49 -21.58 -3.61
N GLY A 295 -31.24 -21.63 -4.93
CA GLY A 295 -32.03 -20.92 -5.95
C GLY A 295 -31.81 -19.40 -5.99
N GLU A 296 -30.65 -18.91 -5.55
CA GLU A 296 -30.35 -17.46 -5.58
C GLU A 296 -30.15 -16.95 -7.02
N LYS A 297 -30.53 -15.70 -7.29
CA LYS A 297 -30.29 -15.04 -8.59
C LYS A 297 -28.84 -14.60 -8.69
N GLN A 298 -28.31 -14.05 -7.61
CA GLN A 298 -26.93 -13.62 -7.46
C GLN A 298 -26.29 -14.33 -6.26
N ARG A 299 -25.00 -14.64 -6.33
CA ARG A 299 -24.28 -15.17 -5.16
C ARG A 299 -24.29 -14.14 -4.02
N PHE A 300 -24.28 -14.63 -2.78
CA PHE A 300 -24.38 -13.83 -1.55
C PHE A 300 -25.74 -13.15 -1.30
N GLU A 301 -26.78 -13.41 -2.09
CA GLU A 301 -28.10 -12.78 -1.95
C GLU A 301 -28.70 -13.03 -0.55
N LYS A 302 -28.75 -14.29 -0.09
CA LYS A 302 -29.24 -14.67 1.25
C LYS A 302 -28.29 -14.28 2.37
N LEU A 303 -26.98 -14.17 2.12
CA LEU A 303 -26.04 -13.57 3.09
C LEU A 303 -26.47 -12.12 3.38
N MET A 304 -26.73 -11.36 2.33
CA MET A 304 -27.17 -9.97 2.43
C MET A 304 -28.60 -9.84 2.99
N GLU A 305 -29.52 -10.76 2.68
CA GLU A 305 -30.83 -10.82 3.37
C GLU A 305 -30.69 -11.08 4.86
N HIS A 306 -29.86 -12.05 5.27
CA HIS A 306 -29.64 -12.35 6.68
C HIS A 306 -28.97 -11.19 7.42
N PHE A 307 -28.00 -10.52 6.80
CA PHE A 307 -27.31 -9.38 7.40
C PHE A 307 -28.24 -8.18 7.57
N ARG A 308 -29.04 -7.82 6.54
CA ARG A 308 -29.99 -6.69 6.61
C ARG A 308 -31.13 -6.87 7.59
N ASN A 309 -31.57 -8.10 7.84
CA ASN A 309 -32.77 -8.41 8.62
C ASN A 309 -32.48 -8.75 10.10
N GLU A 310 -31.23 -8.63 10.57
CA GLU A 310 -30.82 -9.01 11.93
C GLU A 310 -30.24 -7.80 12.68
N ASP A 311 -31.10 -7.07 13.40
CA ASP A 311 -30.69 -5.93 14.24
C ASP A 311 -30.30 -6.34 15.68
N ASN A 312 -30.61 -7.58 16.10
CA ASN A 312 -30.51 -7.97 17.52
C ASN A 312 -29.20 -8.68 17.88
N ASN A 313 -28.43 -9.16 16.90
CA ASN A 313 -27.25 -9.98 17.14
C ASN A 313 -25.97 -9.33 16.58
N ILE A 314 -25.42 -8.39 17.36
CA ILE A 314 -24.19 -7.67 17.03
C ILE A 314 -23.03 -8.59 16.66
N ASP A 315 -22.82 -9.71 17.36
CA ASP A 315 -21.71 -10.63 17.04
C ASP A 315 -21.87 -11.27 15.63
N PHE A 316 -23.09 -11.57 15.18
CA PHE A 316 -23.36 -11.99 13.80
C PHE A 316 -23.18 -10.85 12.79
N MET A 317 -23.59 -9.61 13.12
CA MET A 317 -23.38 -8.45 12.25
C MET A 317 -21.88 -8.18 12.05
N VAL A 318 -21.09 -8.25 13.13
CA VAL A 318 -19.62 -8.12 13.11
C VAL A 318 -19.01 -9.22 12.24
N ALA A 319 -19.40 -10.49 12.43
CA ALA A 319 -18.89 -11.60 11.63
C ALA A 319 -19.30 -11.49 10.13
N SER A 320 -20.48 -10.96 9.84
CA SER A 320 -20.96 -10.72 8.46
C SER A 320 -20.14 -9.63 7.78
N MET A 321 -19.98 -8.48 8.43
CA MET A 321 -19.17 -7.38 7.90
C MET A 321 -17.70 -7.80 7.74
N GLN A 322 -17.12 -8.48 8.74
CA GLN A 322 -15.75 -8.99 8.67
C GLN A 322 -15.56 -9.98 7.50
N PHE A 323 -16.51 -10.89 7.27
CA PHE A 323 -16.44 -11.82 6.14
C PHE A 323 -16.52 -11.08 4.79
N ILE A 324 -17.42 -10.09 4.66
CA ILE A 324 -17.55 -9.25 3.46
C ILE A 324 -16.23 -8.49 3.19
N ASN A 325 -15.65 -7.85 4.22
CA ASN A 325 -14.37 -7.14 4.12
C ASN A 325 -13.27 -8.06 3.60
N ILE A 326 -13.19 -9.28 4.11
CA ILE A 326 -12.18 -10.26 3.70
C ILE A 326 -12.43 -10.71 2.25
N VAL A 327 -13.63 -11.18 1.91
CA VAL A 327 -13.89 -11.74 0.57
C VAL A 327 -13.73 -10.70 -0.54
N VAL A 328 -14.06 -9.42 -0.28
CA VAL A 328 -13.88 -8.33 -1.25
C VAL A 328 -12.44 -7.82 -1.30
N HIS A 329 -11.82 -7.52 -0.15
CA HIS A 329 -10.58 -6.74 -0.12
C HIS A 329 -9.29 -7.56 -0.01
N SER A 330 -9.34 -8.87 0.28
CA SER A 330 -8.14 -9.72 0.39
C SER A 330 -7.60 -10.25 -0.95
N VAL A 331 -8.20 -9.88 -2.09
CA VAL A 331 -7.77 -10.36 -3.42
C VAL A 331 -6.59 -9.55 -3.97
N GLU A 332 -5.70 -10.23 -4.70
CA GLU A 332 -4.49 -9.62 -5.27
C GLU A 332 -4.79 -8.80 -6.56
N ASP A 333 -5.79 -9.17 -7.37
CA ASP A 333 -6.19 -8.42 -8.57
C ASP A 333 -7.20 -7.30 -8.22
N MET A 334 -6.80 -6.06 -8.48
CA MET A 334 -7.62 -4.87 -8.22
C MET A 334 -8.88 -4.82 -9.10
N ASN A 335 -8.85 -5.33 -10.33
CA ASN A 335 -10.05 -5.40 -11.18
C ASN A 335 -11.06 -6.38 -10.59
N PHE A 336 -10.58 -7.51 -10.08
CA PHE A 336 -11.42 -8.50 -9.40
C PHE A 336 -11.96 -7.98 -8.07
N ARG A 337 -11.17 -7.19 -7.31
CA ARG A 337 -11.64 -6.46 -6.12
C ARG A 337 -12.80 -5.53 -6.43
N VAL A 338 -12.67 -4.69 -7.47
CA VAL A 338 -13.75 -3.79 -7.92
C VAL A 338 -14.98 -4.57 -8.39
N HIS A 339 -14.79 -5.70 -9.08
CA HIS A 339 -15.89 -6.57 -9.49
C HIS A 339 -16.67 -7.15 -8.29
N LEU A 340 -15.95 -7.70 -7.30
CA LEU A 340 -16.54 -8.25 -6.07
C LEU A 340 -17.26 -7.16 -5.25
N GLN A 341 -16.65 -5.99 -5.10
CA GLN A 341 -17.26 -4.83 -4.45
C GLN A 341 -18.59 -4.48 -5.13
N TYR A 342 -18.59 -4.39 -6.46
CA TYR A 342 -19.78 -4.03 -7.23
C TYR A 342 -20.89 -5.11 -7.22
N GLU A 343 -20.56 -6.39 -6.97
CA GLU A 343 -21.58 -7.40 -6.68
C GLU A 343 -22.32 -7.11 -5.37
N PHE A 344 -21.60 -6.70 -4.30
CA PHE A 344 -22.22 -6.31 -3.04
C PHE A 344 -22.97 -4.97 -3.13
N THR A 345 -22.45 -3.99 -3.88
CA THR A 345 -23.19 -2.76 -4.25
C THR A 345 -24.53 -3.11 -4.90
N LYS A 346 -24.55 -4.01 -5.89
CA LYS A 346 -25.78 -4.48 -6.55
C LYS A 346 -26.76 -5.19 -5.61
N LEU A 347 -26.25 -5.83 -4.56
CA LEU A 347 -27.09 -6.43 -3.51
C LEU A 347 -27.59 -5.40 -2.49
N GLY A 348 -27.25 -4.11 -2.62
CA GLY A 348 -27.68 -3.04 -1.71
C GLY A 348 -26.92 -3.04 -0.38
N LEU A 349 -25.61 -3.35 -0.40
CA LEU A 349 -24.75 -3.24 0.78
C LEU A 349 -24.54 -1.77 1.14
N ASP A 350 -24.20 -0.92 0.17
CA ASP A 350 -23.73 0.44 0.43
C ASP A 350 -24.83 1.31 1.07
N GLU A 351 -26.08 1.24 0.57
CA GLU A 351 -27.25 1.93 1.15
C GLU A 351 -27.74 1.32 2.48
N TYR A 352 -27.21 0.14 2.86
CA TYR A 352 -27.42 -0.43 4.19
C TYR A 352 -26.33 0.03 5.15
N LEU A 353 -25.05 0.04 4.73
CA LEU A 353 -23.95 0.60 5.53
C LEU A 353 -24.12 2.09 5.82
N ASP A 354 -24.70 2.84 4.88
CA ASP A 354 -25.04 4.26 5.08
C ASP A 354 -26.02 4.49 6.25
N LYS A 355 -26.86 3.51 6.57
CA LYS A 355 -27.74 3.54 7.75
C LYS A 355 -27.02 2.97 8.98
N LEU A 356 -26.27 1.89 8.79
CA LEU A 356 -25.64 1.13 9.87
C LEU A 356 -24.39 1.80 10.46
N LYS A 357 -23.74 2.73 9.75
CA LYS A 357 -22.60 3.53 10.25
C LYS A 357 -22.89 4.36 11.50
N HIS A 358 -24.17 4.55 11.83
CA HIS A 358 -24.65 5.21 13.05
C HIS A 358 -24.96 4.23 14.20
N THR A 359 -24.48 2.98 14.13
CA THR A 359 -24.57 2.00 15.22
C THR A 359 -23.82 2.45 16.47
N GLU A 360 -24.37 2.12 17.66
CA GLU A 360 -23.70 2.35 18.95
C GLU A 360 -22.62 1.30 19.28
N SER A 361 -22.41 0.30 18.42
CA SER A 361 -21.46 -0.78 18.68
C SER A 361 -20.08 -0.52 18.09
N ASP A 362 -19.10 -0.19 18.94
CA ASP A 362 -17.68 -0.01 18.58
C ASP A 362 -17.14 -1.14 17.67
N LYS A 363 -17.43 -2.40 18.03
CA LYS A 363 -16.96 -3.58 17.28
C LYS A 363 -17.47 -3.58 15.84
N LEU A 364 -18.74 -3.24 15.64
CA LEU A 364 -19.38 -3.22 14.33
C LEU A 364 -18.94 -1.99 13.55
N GLN A 365 -18.87 -0.83 14.21
CA GLN A 365 -18.40 0.42 13.62
C GLN A 365 -16.97 0.29 13.07
N VAL A 366 -16.06 -0.40 13.78
CA VAL A 366 -14.70 -0.71 13.27
C VAL A 366 -14.74 -1.55 12.00
N GLN A 367 -15.63 -2.56 11.88
CA GLN A 367 -15.74 -3.36 10.66
C GLN A 367 -16.35 -2.56 9.49
N ILE A 368 -17.34 -1.70 9.76
CA ILE A 368 -17.96 -0.84 8.74
C ILE A 368 -16.96 0.18 8.23
N GLN A 369 -16.24 0.86 9.13
CA GLN A 369 -15.21 1.84 8.73
C GLN A 369 -14.09 1.18 7.93
N ALA A 370 -13.62 0.00 8.35
CA ALA A 370 -12.62 -0.76 7.61
C ALA A 370 -13.07 -1.19 6.19
N TYR A 371 -14.38 -1.32 5.94
CA TYR A 371 -14.92 -1.49 4.58
C TYR A 371 -14.85 -0.16 3.82
N LEU A 372 -15.44 0.90 4.38
CA LEU A 372 -15.56 2.21 3.73
C LEU A 372 -14.19 2.81 3.36
N ASP A 373 -13.18 2.67 4.23
CA ASP A 373 -11.80 3.09 3.98
C ASP A 373 -11.12 2.30 2.84
N ASN A 374 -11.70 1.15 2.43
CA ASN A 374 -11.17 0.23 1.43
C ASN A 374 -12.03 0.17 0.14
N VAL A 375 -13.10 0.95 0.05
CA VAL A 375 -13.95 1.05 -1.14
C VAL A 375 -13.18 1.75 -2.27
N PHE A 376 -13.19 1.14 -3.46
CA PHE A 376 -12.71 1.76 -4.69
C PHE A 376 -13.82 2.60 -5.32
N ASP A 377 -13.64 3.93 -5.35
CA ASP A 377 -14.41 4.82 -6.21
C ASP A 377 -13.69 5.00 -7.55
N VAL A 378 -14.13 4.26 -8.56
CA VAL A 378 -13.56 4.31 -9.91
C VAL A 378 -13.87 5.65 -10.61
N GLY A 379 -14.94 6.34 -10.22
CA GLY A 379 -15.30 7.65 -10.77
C GLY A 379 -14.33 8.72 -10.27
N ALA A 380 -14.16 8.83 -8.95
CA ALA A 380 -13.21 9.76 -8.34
C ALA A 380 -11.76 9.51 -8.83
N LEU A 381 -11.33 8.24 -8.93
CA LEU A 381 -10.01 7.89 -9.45
C LEU A 381 -9.81 8.29 -10.94
N LEU A 382 -10.87 8.33 -11.73
CA LEU A 382 -10.81 8.81 -13.12
C LEU A 382 -10.73 10.35 -13.17
N GLU A 383 -11.54 11.05 -12.38
CA GLU A 383 -11.50 12.52 -12.26
C GLU A 383 -10.13 13.01 -11.74
N ASP A 384 -9.53 12.31 -10.77
CA ASP A 384 -8.17 12.57 -10.28
C ASP A 384 -7.11 12.34 -11.37
N ALA A 385 -7.26 11.30 -12.19
CA ALA A 385 -6.33 11.01 -13.28
C ALA A 385 -6.42 12.06 -14.41
N GLU A 386 -7.62 12.50 -14.77
CA GLU A 386 -7.83 13.59 -15.72
C GLU A 386 -7.28 14.91 -15.18
N THR A 387 -7.53 15.22 -13.90
CA THR A 387 -6.98 16.40 -13.22
C THR A 387 -5.45 16.39 -13.19
N LYS A 388 -4.84 15.23 -12.92
CA LYS A 388 -3.38 15.05 -12.96
C LYS A 388 -2.82 15.28 -14.37
N ASN A 389 -3.46 14.78 -15.42
CA ASN A 389 -3.01 15.00 -16.80
C ASN A 389 -3.08 16.49 -17.17
N ALA A 390 -4.18 17.18 -16.85
CA ALA A 390 -4.31 18.63 -17.07
C ALA A 390 -3.37 19.49 -16.21
N ALA A 391 -2.81 18.94 -15.12
CA ALA A 391 -1.74 19.57 -14.36
C ALA A 391 -0.37 19.37 -15.03
N LEU A 392 -0.09 18.18 -15.58
CA LEU A 392 1.12 17.89 -16.34
C LEU A 392 1.22 18.73 -17.61
N GLU A 393 0.13 18.88 -18.38
CA GLU A 393 0.08 19.77 -19.56
C GLU A 393 0.45 21.22 -19.22
N ARG A 394 0.05 21.72 -18.05
CA ARG A 394 0.46 23.06 -17.58
C ARG A 394 1.91 23.13 -17.13
N VAL A 395 2.49 22.05 -16.62
CA VAL A 395 3.92 22.00 -16.31
C VAL A 395 4.72 22.08 -17.60
N GLU A 396 4.34 21.30 -18.62
CA GLU A 396 4.95 21.35 -19.96
C GLU A 396 4.83 22.77 -20.58
N GLU A 397 3.65 23.40 -20.54
CA GLU A 397 3.46 24.78 -21.01
C GLU A 397 4.37 25.79 -20.25
N LEU A 398 4.54 25.62 -18.94
CA LEU A 398 5.42 26.48 -18.14
C LEU A 398 6.91 26.24 -18.44
N GLU A 399 7.32 25.00 -18.68
CA GLU A 399 8.68 24.64 -19.11
C GLU A 399 9.02 25.24 -20.48
N GLU A 400 8.11 25.16 -21.45
CA GLU A 400 8.25 25.81 -22.77
C GLU A 400 8.35 27.35 -22.62
N ASN A 401 7.50 27.96 -21.80
CA ASN A 401 7.54 29.40 -21.55
C ASN A 401 8.85 29.84 -20.87
N ILE A 402 9.36 29.07 -19.91
CA ILE A 402 10.67 29.32 -19.28
C ILE A 402 11.80 29.20 -20.30
N SER A 403 11.77 28.18 -21.17
CA SER A 403 12.76 27.99 -22.23
C SER A 403 12.81 29.19 -23.18
N HIS A 404 11.66 29.62 -23.70
CA HIS A 404 11.53 30.77 -24.59
C HIS A 404 11.86 32.12 -23.93
N LEU A 405 11.57 32.29 -22.63
CA LEU A 405 12.04 33.47 -21.88
C LEU A 405 13.55 33.44 -21.66
N SER A 406 14.15 32.27 -21.44
CA SER A 406 15.60 32.11 -21.30
C SER A 406 16.34 32.39 -22.62
N GLU A 407 15.79 31.95 -23.76
CA GLU A 407 16.33 32.26 -25.10
C GLU A 407 16.28 33.78 -25.36
N LYS A 408 15.14 34.43 -25.10
CA LYS A 408 15.01 35.89 -25.22
C LYS A 408 15.95 36.66 -24.30
N LEU A 409 16.13 36.19 -23.07
CA LEU A 409 17.09 36.79 -22.14
C LEU A 409 18.50 36.72 -22.75
N GLN A 410 18.91 35.53 -23.22
CA GLN A 410 20.20 35.32 -23.84
C GLN A 410 20.43 36.21 -25.07
N ASP A 411 19.42 36.39 -25.92
CA ASP A 411 19.46 37.30 -27.07
C ASP A 411 19.63 38.76 -26.64
N THR A 412 18.91 39.22 -25.62
CA THR A 412 19.07 40.60 -25.11
C THR A 412 20.42 40.84 -24.45
N GLU A 413 20.99 39.83 -23.76
CA GLU A 413 22.35 39.87 -23.24
C GLU A 413 23.39 39.94 -24.38
N ASN A 414 23.18 39.18 -25.46
CA ASN A 414 24.03 39.21 -26.65
C ASN A 414 23.98 40.56 -27.37
N GLU A 415 22.80 41.18 -27.52
CA GLU A 415 22.68 42.52 -28.11
C GLU A 415 23.35 43.57 -27.22
N ALA A 416 23.11 43.53 -25.90
CA ALA A 416 23.75 44.43 -24.95
C ALA A 416 25.28 44.32 -24.98
N MET A 417 25.82 43.10 -25.04
CA MET A 417 27.24 42.82 -25.20
C MET A 417 27.80 43.42 -26.50
N SER A 418 27.09 43.23 -27.62
CA SER A 418 27.46 43.83 -28.91
C SER A 418 27.47 45.37 -28.86
N LYS A 419 26.50 45.97 -28.14
CA LYS A 419 26.42 47.42 -27.91
C LYS A 419 27.60 47.94 -27.10
N ILE A 420 28.00 47.22 -26.05
CA ILE A 420 29.16 47.56 -25.22
C ILE A 420 30.42 47.56 -26.08
N VAL A 421 30.68 46.49 -26.85
CA VAL A 421 31.86 46.37 -27.72
C VAL A 421 31.93 47.51 -28.76
N GLU A 422 30.82 47.89 -29.39
CA GLU A 422 30.80 49.00 -30.34
C GLU A 422 31.00 50.37 -29.65
N LEU A 423 30.44 50.58 -28.44
CA LEU A 423 30.68 51.79 -27.65
C LEU A 423 32.14 51.90 -27.18
N GLU A 424 32.75 50.80 -26.71
CA GLU A 424 34.17 50.75 -26.34
C GLU A 424 35.07 51.10 -27.53
N LYS A 425 34.77 50.55 -28.72
CA LYS A 425 35.48 50.85 -29.96
C LYS A 425 35.33 52.32 -30.37
N GLN A 426 34.14 52.90 -30.24
CA GLN A 426 33.92 54.34 -30.49
C GLN A 426 34.67 55.21 -29.47
N LEU A 427 34.70 54.83 -28.19
CA LEU A 427 35.43 55.51 -27.13
C LEU A 427 36.94 55.48 -27.40
N MET A 428 37.49 54.31 -27.78
CA MET A 428 38.89 54.16 -28.18
C MET A 428 39.24 55.05 -29.39
N GLN A 429 38.38 55.09 -30.41
CA GLN A 429 38.56 55.94 -31.59
C GLN A 429 38.49 57.44 -31.23
N ARG A 430 37.53 57.86 -30.38
CA ARG A 430 37.43 59.24 -29.88
C ARG A 430 38.65 59.65 -29.06
N ASN A 431 39.16 58.79 -28.18
CA ASN A 431 40.39 59.06 -27.43
C ASN A 431 41.57 59.27 -28.37
N LYS A 432 41.73 58.42 -29.40
CA LYS A 432 42.78 58.57 -30.42
C LYS A 432 42.67 59.88 -31.19
N GLU A 433 41.46 60.28 -31.58
CA GLU A 433 41.20 61.59 -32.21
C GLU A 433 41.54 62.76 -31.26
N LEU A 434 41.17 62.65 -29.98
CA LEU A 434 41.44 63.65 -28.95
C LEU A 434 42.96 63.81 -28.73
N ASP A 435 43.72 62.71 -28.68
CA ASP A 435 45.17 62.76 -28.51
C ASP A 435 45.89 63.34 -29.75
N VAL A 436 45.40 63.07 -30.96
CA VAL A 436 45.87 63.77 -32.18
C VAL A 436 45.60 65.27 -32.09
N VAL A 437 44.41 65.69 -31.63
CA VAL A 437 44.09 67.12 -31.42
C VAL A 437 44.95 67.73 -30.31
N ARG A 438 45.28 67.00 -29.24
CA ARG A 438 46.20 67.47 -28.19
C ARG A 438 47.59 67.77 -28.76
N GLU A 439 48.15 66.87 -29.57
CA GLU A 439 49.46 67.09 -30.18
C GLU A 439 49.44 68.24 -31.20
N ILE A 440 48.39 68.36 -32.04
CA ILE A 440 48.23 69.52 -32.93
C ILE A 440 48.12 70.83 -32.14
N TYR A 441 47.36 70.86 -31.04
CA TYR A 441 47.23 72.04 -30.19
C TYR A 441 48.56 72.42 -29.51
N LYS A 442 49.31 71.43 -29.03
CA LYS A 442 50.64 71.58 -28.46
C LYS A 442 51.62 72.15 -29.49
N ASP A 443 51.66 71.60 -30.70
CA ASP A 443 52.46 72.11 -31.81
C ASP A 443 52.08 73.56 -32.15
N ALA A 444 50.79 73.85 -32.34
CA ALA A 444 50.29 75.20 -32.60
C ALA A 444 50.66 76.17 -31.46
N ASN A 445 50.60 75.73 -30.19
CA ASN A 445 50.99 76.55 -29.05
C ASN A 445 52.50 76.83 -29.03
N THR A 446 53.36 75.87 -29.41
CA THR A 446 54.80 76.13 -29.58
C THR A 446 55.09 77.11 -30.72
N GLN A 447 54.35 77.02 -31.84
CA GLN A 447 54.43 77.98 -32.94
C GLN A 447 53.99 79.38 -32.51
N VAL A 448 52.86 79.51 -31.80
CA VAL A 448 52.37 80.79 -31.26
C VAL A 448 53.35 81.38 -30.23
N HIS A 449 53.94 80.57 -29.35
CA HIS A 449 54.99 81.04 -28.44
C HIS A 449 56.22 81.55 -29.19
N THR A 450 56.62 80.86 -30.26
CA THR A 450 57.75 81.27 -31.12
C THR A 450 57.45 82.56 -31.87
N LEU A 451 56.25 82.70 -32.45
CA LEU A 451 55.79 83.91 -33.12
C LEU A 451 55.69 85.09 -32.15
N ARG A 452 55.13 84.90 -30.95
CA ARG A 452 55.08 85.94 -29.90
C ARG A 452 56.48 86.38 -29.47
N LYS A 453 57.44 85.46 -29.35
CA LYS A 453 58.85 85.79 -29.09
C LYS A 453 59.44 86.64 -30.22
N MET A 454 59.28 86.24 -31.48
CA MET A 454 59.77 87.01 -32.64
C MET A 454 59.08 88.37 -32.78
N VAL A 455 57.78 88.48 -32.49
CA VAL A 455 57.04 89.76 -32.48
C VAL A 455 57.59 90.66 -31.38
N LYS A 456 57.81 90.15 -30.16
CA LYS A 456 58.44 90.94 -29.10
C LYS A 456 59.85 91.40 -29.49
N GLU A 457 60.67 90.53 -30.06
CA GLU A 457 62.01 90.89 -30.57
C GLU A 457 61.94 91.95 -31.68
N LYS A 458 60.95 91.87 -32.57
CA LYS A 458 60.65 92.88 -33.61
C LYS A 458 60.14 94.21 -33.03
N GLU A 459 59.26 94.18 -32.04
CA GLU A 459 58.76 95.38 -31.35
C GLU A 459 59.89 96.07 -30.58
N GLU A 460 60.73 95.31 -29.88
CA GLU A 460 61.94 95.86 -29.26
C GLU A 460 62.91 96.44 -30.31
N ALA A 461 63.04 95.81 -31.49
CA ALA A 461 63.85 96.34 -32.58
C ALA A 461 63.26 97.63 -33.19
N ILE A 462 61.93 97.69 -33.40
CA ILE A 462 61.21 98.89 -33.86
C ILE A 462 61.28 100.00 -32.82
N GLN A 463 61.17 99.68 -31.53
CA GLN A 463 61.30 100.66 -30.46
C GLN A 463 62.75 101.19 -30.38
N ARG A 464 63.76 100.31 -30.53
CA ARG A 464 65.17 100.73 -30.68
C ARG A 464 65.34 101.64 -31.91
N GLN A 465 64.78 101.28 -33.06
CA GLN A 465 64.80 102.09 -34.28
C GLN A 465 64.12 103.45 -34.06
N SER A 466 62.91 103.50 -33.51
CA SER A 466 62.20 104.77 -33.22
C SER A 466 62.96 105.63 -32.20
N THR A 467 63.64 105.02 -31.23
CA THR A 467 64.48 105.75 -30.27
C THR A 467 65.74 106.32 -30.95
N LEU A 468 66.31 105.60 -31.92
CA LEU A 468 67.41 106.08 -32.76
C LEU A 468 66.95 107.18 -33.72
N GLU A 469 65.78 107.03 -34.37
CA GLU A 469 65.18 108.03 -35.25
C GLU A 469 64.80 109.31 -34.50
N LYS A 470 64.29 109.20 -33.26
CA LYS A 470 64.06 110.35 -32.38
C LYS A 470 65.38 111.04 -32.01
N LYS A 471 66.44 110.29 -31.67
CA LYS A 471 67.79 110.86 -31.48
C LYS A 471 68.31 111.55 -32.75
N ILE A 472 68.08 110.98 -33.93
CA ILE A 472 68.45 111.60 -35.21
C ILE A 472 67.67 112.91 -35.43
N HIS A 473 66.35 112.91 -35.23
CA HIS A 473 65.53 114.12 -35.37
C HIS A 473 65.85 115.18 -34.31
N GLU A 474 66.25 114.79 -33.10
CA GLU A 474 66.70 115.71 -32.05
C GLU A 474 68.05 116.34 -32.39
N LEU A 475 68.98 115.56 -32.97
CA LEU A 475 70.25 116.07 -33.52
C LEU A 475 70.05 116.95 -34.77
N GLU A 476 69.06 116.66 -35.64
CA GLU A 476 68.69 117.54 -36.75
C GLU A 476 68.04 118.84 -36.26
N LYS A 477 67.14 118.77 -35.28
CA LYS A 477 66.45 119.96 -34.74
C LYS A 477 67.35 120.90 -33.95
N GLN A 478 68.49 120.41 -33.45
CA GLN A 478 69.57 121.24 -32.88
C GLN A 478 70.48 121.87 -33.95
N GLY A 479 70.19 121.69 -35.24
CA GLY A 479 70.69 122.53 -36.33
C GLY A 479 72.11 122.24 -36.80
N THR A 480 72.70 121.09 -36.43
CA THR A 480 74.13 120.82 -36.64
C THR A 480 74.45 119.85 -37.77
N ILE A 481 73.47 119.14 -38.37
CA ILE A 481 73.73 118.15 -39.43
C ILE A 481 72.67 118.22 -40.54
N LYS A 482 73.11 118.11 -41.80
CA LYS A 482 72.29 118.10 -43.02
C LYS A 482 72.70 116.90 -43.87
N ILE A 483 71.88 115.85 -43.94
CA ILE A 483 72.25 114.59 -44.60
C ILE A 483 71.63 114.50 -46.01
N GLN A 484 72.44 114.80 -47.02
CA GLN A 484 72.07 114.59 -48.43
C GLN A 484 72.67 113.28 -48.95
N LYS A 485 71.81 112.30 -49.23
CA LYS A 485 72.23 110.96 -49.65
C LYS A 485 72.40 110.88 -51.17
N LYS A 486 73.63 110.65 -51.64
CA LYS A 486 73.91 110.08 -52.97
C LYS A 486 74.87 108.91 -52.78
N GLY A 487 74.67 107.84 -53.53
CA GLY A 487 75.51 106.65 -53.42
C GLY A 487 76.87 106.88 -54.09
N ASP A 488 77.91 107.05 -53.27
CA ASP A 488 78.98 106.06 -53.25
C ASP A 488 79.44 105.88 -51.80
N GLY A 489 79.80 104.65 -51.42
CA GLY A 489 79.88 104.24 -50.02
C GLY A 489 81.24 104.47 -49.39
N ASP A 490 81.47 105.65 -48.81
CA ASP A 490 81.94 105.74 -47.42
C ASP A 490 81.96 107.19 -46.91
N ILE A 491 81.20 107.46 -45.84
CA ILE A 491 81.28 108.72 -45.07
C ILE A 491 81.92 108.38 -43.72
N ALA A 492 83.23 108.49 -43.66
CA ALA A 492 83.99 108.27 -42.44
C ALA A 492 83.81 109.44 -41.45
N ILE A 493 83.49 109.12 -40.20
CA ILE A 493 83.55 110.05 -39.06
C ILE A 493 84.27 109.34 -37.89
N LEU A 494 85.38 109.94 -37.45
CA LEU A 494 86.21 109.61 -36.27
C LEU A 494 86.65 110.97 -35.65
N PRO A 495 87.06 111.09 -34.36
CA PRO A 495 87.40 110.06 -33.35
C PRO A 495 86.51 110.20 -32.06
N VAL A 496 86.83 109.88 -30.79
CA VAL A 496 88.09 109.50 -30.09
C VAL A 496 87.87 108.56 -28.87
N VAL A 497 88.88 107.73 -28.64
CA VAL A 497 89.38 106.99 -27.45
C VAL A 497 88.68 107.14 -26.07
N ALA A 498 88.26 106.00 -25.50
CA ALA A 498 88.67 105.42 -24.19
C ALA A 498 87.89 104.09 -23.93
N SER A 499 88.50 102.91 -24.04
CA SER A 499 89.26 102.18 -22.99
C SER A 499 88.40 101.64 -21.82
N GLY A 500 88.39 100.31 -21.65
CA GLY A 500 87.67 99.60 -20.56
C GLY A 500 87.16 98.20 -20.96
N THR A 501 88.01 97.28 -21.42
CA THR A 501 88.57 96.16 -20.61
C THR A 501 87.58 95.10 -20.11
N LEU A 502 87.72 93.88 -20.67
CA LEU A 502 87.76 92.56 -19.97
C LEU A 502 86.50 92.09 -19.17
N SER A 503 86.29 90.80 -18.90
CA SER A 503 86.70 89.53 -19.52
C SER A 503 86.01 88.39 -18.75
N MET A 504 85.55 87.35 -19.46
CA MET A 504 85.24 85.96 -19.07
C MET A 504 84.05 85.51 -19.94
N ARG A 505 84.17 84.63 -20.95
CA ARG A 505 85.01 83.42 -21.07
C ARG A 505 84.94 82.63 -19.76
N SER A 506 83.93 81.77 -19.58
CA SER A 506 83.81 80.45 -20.24
C SER A 506 85.09 79.64 -20.00
N GLU A 507 85.06 78.39 -19.59
CA GLU A 507 84.58 77.29 -20.44
C GLU A 507 84.97 75.96 -19.75
N VAL A 508 84.24 74.88 -20.04
CA VAL A 508 84.63 73.46 -19.90
C VAL A 508 85.07 72.92 -18.50
N VAL A 509 85.14 71.60 -18.27
CA VAL A 509 84.97 70.44 -19.17
C VAL A 509 84.13 69.33 -18.51
N ALA A 510 83.56 68.47 -19.36
CA ALA A 510 83.41 67.01 -19.22
C ALA A 510 82.83 66.42 -17.91
N GLY A 511 81.96 65.43 -17.96
CA GLY A 511 81.61 64.51 -19.06
C GLY A 511 81.40 63.13 -18.45
N ASN A 512 80.74 62.19 -19.12
CA ASN A 512 80.58 60.84 -18.57
C ASN A 512 80.35 59.76 -19.62
N SER A 513 80.64 58.52 -19.22
CA SER A 513 80.77 57.34 -20.09
C SER A 513 80.22 56.08 -19.39
N VAL A 514 79.90 55.05 -20.20
CA VAL A 514 79.72 53.61 -19.84
C VAL A 514 78.43 53.20 -19.08
N GLY A 515 77.87 52.03 -19.44
CA GLY A 515 76.86 51.26 -18.65
C GLY A 515 77.53 50.25 -17.69
N PRO A 516 77.04 49.00 -17.46
CA PRO A 516 75.79 48.33 -17.91
C PRO A 516 75.08 47.53 -16.75
N THR A 517 74.32 46.46 -17.08
CA THR A 517 74.11 45.16 -16.34
C THR A 517 72.66 44.76 -15.93
N MET A 518 72.46 43.43 -15.80
CA MET A 518 71.22 42.63 -15.70
C MET A 518 70.62 42.47 -14.28
N GLY A 519 69.39 41.93 -14.13
CA GLY A 519 69.00 41.21 -12.90
C GLY A 519 67.51 40.90 -12.61
N ALA A 520 67.12 39.63 -12.79
CA ALA A 520 66.26 38.78 -11.92
C ALA A 520 64.88 39.23 -11.32
N ALA A 521 63.81 38.61 -11.86
CA ALA A 521 62.94 37.57 -11.23
C ALA A 521 61.98 37.80 -10.02
N SER A 522 60.84 37.07 -10.13
CA SER A 522 59.87 36.64 -9.08
C SER A 522 58.81 37.67 -8.64
N SER A 523 57.56 37.30 -8.28
CA SER A 523 56.97 35.97 -7.99
C SER A 523 55.43 35.95 -8.13
N GLY A 524 54.83 34.75 -8.29
CA GLY A 524 53.50 34.45 -7.73
C GLY A 524 52.33 34.19 -8.73
N PRO A 525 51.40 33.25 -8.45
CA PRO A 525 50.45 32.74 -9.46
C PRO A 525 48.94 32.99 -9.18
N LEU A 526 48.10 32.61 -10.14
CA LEU A 526 46.62 32.49 -10.04
C LEU A 526 46.18 31.44 -8.99
N PRO A 527 45.02 31.66 -8.35
CA PRO A 527 43.98 30.63 -8.19
C PRO A 527 42.53 31.22 -8.24
N PRO A 528 41.45 30.43 -8.03
CA PRO A 528 40.95 29.33 -8.85
C PRO A 528 39.48 29.57 -9.33
N PRO A 529 38.88 28.73 -10.20
CA PRO A 529 37.45 28.80 -10.53
C PRO A 529 36.54 28.34 -9.36
N PRO A 530 35.26 28.77 -9.32
CA PRO A 530 34.31 28.38 -8.27
C PRO A 530 33.82 26.92 -8.39
N PRO A 531 33.39 26.28 -7.28
CA PRO A 531 33.01 24.87 -7.25
C PRO A 531 31.55 24.61 -7.70
N PRO A 532 31.21 23.37 -8.11
CA PRO A 532 29.84 22.95 -8.43
C PRO A 532 28.99 22.72 -7.17
N LEU A 533 27.68 22.90 -7.30
CA LEU A 533 26.68 22.60 -6.26
C LEU A 533 26.39 21.09 -6.18
N PRO A 534 26.07 20.54 -4.99
CA PRO A 534 25.89 19.11 -4.78
C PRO A 534 24.50 18.60 -5.20
N PRO A 535 24.37 17.29 -5.52
CA PRO A 535 23.09 16.68 -5.87
C PRO A 535 22.20 16.46 -4.63
N SER A 536 20.90 16.68 -4.79
CA SER A 536 19.88 16.30 -3.81
C SER A 536 19.66 14.79 -3.81
N SER A 537 19.78 14.17 -2.64
CA SER A 537 19.48 12.76 -2.40
C SER A 537 18.32 12.62 -1.43
N ASP A 538 17.12 12.39 -1.96
CA ASP A 538 15.98 11.93 -1.17
C ASP A 538 15.81 10.41 -1.34
N THR A 539 15.85 9.70 -0.21
CA THR A 539 15.43 8.30 -0.08
C THR A 539 14.56 8.18 1.16
N PRO A 540 13.31 7.71 1.05
CA PRO A 540 12.50 7.42 2.23
C PRO A 540 12.76 6.00 2.75
N GLU A 541 12.96 5.86 4.06
CA GLU A 541 12.59 4.66 4.79
C GLU A 541 11.34 4.95 5.63
N THR A 542 10.23 4.28 5.31
CA THR A 542 9.29 3.71 6.31
C THR A 542 8.39 2.68 5.64
#